data_AF-A0A963T5D1-F1
#
_entry.id   AF-A0A963T5D1-F1
#
_cell.length_a   1.000
_cell.length_b   1.000
_cell.length_c   1.000
_cell.angle_alpha   90.00
_cell.angle_beta   90.00
_cell.angle_gamma   90.00
#
_symmetry.space_group_name_H-M   'P 1'
#
loop_
_entity.id
_entity.type
_entity.pdbx_description
1 polymer ?
#
loop_
_entity_poly.entity_id
_entity_poly.type
_entity_poly.pdbx_seq_one_letter_code
_entity_poly.pdbx_strand_id
1 'polypeptide(L)'
;MTNLDTYQGEARRGSGMMWLYMPIVLILFLGGALSVAAYNFSDADLTVAESIAAGFGGLAGIILGLFGAAIGIVVGLFGALIGLVAAGGAVAMTLFLVASPVIAIILLALLMRRPKNVCPDPGAHPASEI
;
A
#
# COMPACT_ATOMS: atom_id res chain seq x y z
N MET A 1 -41.13 45.10 -14.49
CA MET A 1 -39.88 44.43 -14.09
C MET A 1 -40.07 43.84 -12.70
N THR A 2 -40.65 42.64 -12.60
CA THR A 2 -40.87 41.93 -11.33
C THR A 2 -41.28 40.50 -11.65
N ASN A 3 -40.36 39.52 -11.57
CA ASN A 3 -40.58 38.05 -11.39
C ASN A 3 -39.39 37.18 -11.84
N LEU A 4 -38.13 37.65 -11.75
CA LEU A 4 -36.95 36.79 -11.99
C LEU A 4 -36.10 36.58 -10.73
N ASP A 5 -36.23 37.44 -9.72
CA ASP A 5 -35.39 37.38 -8.51
C ASP A 5 -35.90 36.36 -7.47
N THR A 6 -37.18 35.96 -7.54
CA THR A 6 -37.77 34.97 -6.62
C THR A 6 -37.38 33.53 -6.97
N TYR A 7 -37.08 33.21 -8.23
CA TYR A 7 -36.67 31.86 -8.64
C TYR A 7 -35.19 31.54 -8.34
N GLN A 8 -34.34 32.55 -8.15
CA GLN A 8 -32.92 32.34 -7.79
C GLN A 8 -32.69 32.15 -6.28
N GLY A 9 -33.65 32.54 -5.43
CA GLY A 9 -33.53 32.47 -3.97
C GLY A 9 -33.81 31.09 -3.36
N GLU A 10 -34.56 30.22 -4.05
CA GLU A 10 -34.93 28.90 -3.51
C GLU A 10 -33.93 27.78 -3.86
N ALA A 11 -33.09 27.97 -4.87
CA ALA A 11 -32.11 26.97 -5.30
C ALA A 11 -30.94 26.75 -4.32
N ARG A 12 -30.78 27.60 -3.29
CA ARG A 12 -29.61 27.56 -2.37
C ARG A 12 -29.90 27.00 -0.97
N ARG A 13 -31.15 26.66 -0.63
CA ARG A 13 -31.52 26.22 0.73
C ARG A 13 -31.61 24.70 0.96
N GLY A 14 -31.44 23.87 -0.07
CA GLY A 14 -31.54 22.40 0.03
C GLY A 14 -30.21 21.63 -0.08
N SER A 15 -29.07 22.31 -0.18
CA SER A 15 -27.80 21.70 -0.64
C SER A 15 -27.14 20.70 0.33
N GLY A 16 -27.45 20.76 1.63
CA GLY A 16 -26.80 19.88 2.62
C GLY A 16 -27.29 18.43 2.57
N MET A 17 -28.57 18.22 2.24
CA MET A 17 -29.20 16.90 2.17
C MET A 17 -29.00 16.22 0.81
N MET A 18 -28.83 17.01 -0.25
CA MET A 18 -28.64 16.50 -1.61
C MET A 18 -27.39 15.62 -1.74
N TRP A 19 -26.34 15.88 -0.96
CA TRP A 19 -25.11 15.07 -0.95
C TRP A 19 -25.32 13.67 -0.34
N LEU A 20 -26.26 13.53 0.59
CA LEU A 20 -26.66 12.23 1.15
C LEU A 20 -27.65 11.50 0.25
N TYR A 21 -28.59 12.23 -0.36
CA TYR A 21 -29.57 11.64 -1.26
C TYR A 21 -28.97 11.22 -2.60
N MET A 22 -27.99 11.94 -3.13
CA MET A 22 -27.32 11.62 -4.39
C MET A 22 -26.82 10.17 -4.46
N PRO A 23 -25.99 9.66 -3.53
CA PRO A 23 -25.52 8.27 -3.58
C PRO A 23 -26.66 7.28 -3.39
N ILE A 24 -27.65 7.59 -2.55
CA ILE A 24 -28.82 6.72 -2.32
C ILE A 24 -29.63 6.56 -3.62
N VAL A 25 -29.91 7.67 -4.31
CA VAL A 25 -30.62 7.68 -5.59
C VAL A 25 -29.82 6.95 -6.66
N LEU A 26 -28.50 7.14 -6.71
CA LEU A 26 -27.63 6.42 -7.64
C LEU A 26 -27.62 4.91 -7.39
N ILE A 27 -27.56 4.49 -6.14
CA ILE A 27 -27.61 3.06 -5.76
C ILE A 27 -28.97 2.46 -6.12
N LEU A 28 -30.07 3.16 -5.83
CA LEU A 28 -31.42 2.71 -6.18
C LEU A 28 -31.61 2.64 -7.71
N PHE A 29 -31.15 3.65 -8.43
CA PHE A 29 -31.27 3.71 -9.89
C PHE A 29 -30.42 2.63 -10.56
N LEU A 30 -29.16 2.52 -10.17
CA LEU A 30 -28.24 1.56 -10.76
C LEU A 30 -28.60 0.12 -10.35
N GLY A 31 -28.99 -0.09 -9.10
CA GLY A 31 -29.48 -1.38 -8.60
C GLY A 31 -30.75 -1.82 -9.34
N GLY A 32 -31.72 -0.92 -9.49
CA GLY A 32 -32.93 -1.16 -10.28
C GLY A 32 -32.64 -1.43 -11.76
N ALA A 33 -31.71 -0.68 -12.38
CA ALA A 33 -31.30 -0.92 -13.76
C ALA A 33 -30.62 -2.30 -13.93
N LEU A 34 -29.76 -2.70 -12.98
CA LEU A 34 -29.18 -4.04 -12.96
C LEU A 34 -30.24 -5.13 -12.73
N SER A 35 -31.27 -4.87 -11.93
CA SER A 35 -32.37 -5.82 -11.73
C SER A 35 -33.19 -6.04 -12.98
N VAL A 36 -33.50 -4.96 -13.73
CA VAL A 36 -34.19 -5.06 -15.03
C VAL A 36 -33.32 -5.78 -16.05
N ALA A 37 -32.01 -5.50 -16.06
CA ALA A 37 -31.06 -6.20 -16.91
C ALA A 37 -30.99 -7.70 -16.56
N ALA A 38 -30.92 -8.04 -15.27
CA ALA A 38 -30.93 -9.44 -14.82
C ALA A 38 -32.23 -10.16 -15.20
N TYR A 39 -33.38 -9.47 -15.17
CA TYR A 39 -34.64 -10.05 -15.61
C TYR A 39 -34.72 -10.28 -17.13
N ASN A 40 -34.11 -9.41 -17.94
CA ASN A 40 -34.18 -9.51 -19.41
C ASN A 40 -33.06 -10.33 -20.06
N PHE A 41 -31.88 -10.41 -19.42
CA PHE A 41 -30.68 -11.00 -19.99
C PHE A 41 -30.19 -12.26 -19.26
N SER A 42 -30.90 -12.72 -18.22
CA SER A 42 -30.54 -13.98 -17.59
C SER A 42 -31.20 -15.14 -18.32
N ASP A 43 -30.38 -16.13 -18.70
CA ASP A 43 -30.84 -17.40 -19.27
C ASP A 43 -31.57 -18.30 -18.23
N ALA A 44 -31.59 -17.90 -16.96
CA ALA A 44 -32.33 -18.57 -15.91
C ALA A 44 -33.73 -17.95 -15.75
N ASP A 45 -34.76 -18.78 -15.55
CA ASP A 45 -36.12 -18.34 -15.19
C ASP A 45 -36.13 -17.75 -13.76
N LEU A 46 -35.59 -16.55 -13.60
CA LEU A 46 -35.62 -15.83 -12.33
C LEU A 46 -36.98 -15.20 -12.11
N THR A 47 -37.52 -15.42 -10.91
CA THR A 47 -38.70 -14.68 -10.47
C THR A 47 -38.35 -13.20 -10.27
N VAL A 48 -39.36 -12.33 -10.30
CA VAL A 48 -39.18 -10.87 -10.11
C VAL A 48 -38.41 -10.55 -8.82
N ALA A 49 -38.62 -11.32 -7.75
CA ALA A 49 -37.92 -11.15 -6.49
C ALA A 49 -36.42 -11.48 -6.61
N GLU A 50 -36.07 -12.53 -7.35
CA GLU A 50 -34.68 -12.96 -7.52
C GLU A 50 -33.90 -12.03 -8.46
N SER A 51 -34.53 -11.48 -9.50
CA SER A 51 -33.87 -10.47 -10.34
C SER A 51 -33.60 -9.17 -9.59
N ILE A 52 -34.48 -8.78 -8.66
CA ILE A 52 -34.22 -7.64 -7.78
C ILE A 52 -33.01 -7.94 -6.88
N ALA A 53 -33.00 -9.10 -6.25
CA ALA A 53 -31.89 -9.54 -5.40
C ALA A 53 -30.56 -9.65 -6.19
N ALA A 54 -30.60 -10.15 -7.43
CA ALA A 54 -29.43 -10.24 -8.29
C ALA A 54 -28.90 -8.87 -8.70
N GLY A 55 -29.79 -7.92 -9.03
CA GLY A 55 -29.37 -6.57 -9.43
C GLY A 55 -28.73 -5.78 -8.28
N PHE A 56 -29.37 -5.76 -7.11
CA PHE A 56 -28.80 -5.12 -5.92
C PHE A 56 -27.62 -5.90 -5.33
N GLY A 57 -27.63 -7.22 -5.39
CA GLY A 57 -26.52 -8.08 -4.98
C GLY A 57 -25.29 -7.87 -5.86
N GLY A 58 -25.47 -7.76 -7.18
CA GLY A 58 -24.41 -7.42 -8.13
C GLY A 58 -23.83 -6.03 -7.86
N LEU A 59 -24.68 -5.04 -7.61
CA LEU A 59 -24.24 -3.70 -7.24
C LEU A 59 -23.45 -3.69 -5.92
N ALA A 60 -23.90 -4.41 -4.90
CA ALA A 60 -23.18 -4.56 -3.64
C ALA A 60 -21.81 -5.23 -3.84
N GLY A 61 -21.74 -6.24 -4.72
CA GLY A 61 -20.49 -6.89 -5.10
C GLY A 61 -19.50 -5.93 -5.77
N ILE A 62 -19.97 -5.06 -6.68
CA ILE A 62 -19.13 -4.04 -7.32
C ILE A 62 -18.58 -3.06 -6.29
N ILE A 63 -19.42 -2.58 -5.37
CA ILE A 63 -18.99 -1.64 -4.31
C ILE A 63 -17.95 -2.30 -3.41
N LEU A 64 -18.22 -3.51 -2.91
CA LEU A 64 -17.28 -4.26 -2.07
C LEU A 64 -15.98 -4.57 -2.82
N GLY A 65 -16.05 -4.92 -4.10
CA GLY A 65 -14.89 -5.16 -4.95
C GLY A 65 -14.01 -3.92 -5.11
N LEU A 66 -14.62 -2.74 -5.28
CA LEU A 66 -13.89 -1.46 -5.35
C LEU A 66 -13.18 -1.14 -4.04
N PHE A 67 -13.86 -1.30 -2.90
CA PHE A 67 -13.23 -1.12 -1.59
C PHE A 67 -12.10 -2.13 -1.36
N GLY A 68 -12.33 -3.40 -1.70
CA GLY A 68 -11.34 -4.46 -1.60
C GLY A 68 -10.10 -4.16 -2.46
N ALA A 69 -10.29 -3.70 -3.69
CA ALA A 69 -9.20 -3.30 -4.58
C ALA A 69 -8.40 -2.11 -4.03
N ALA A 70 -9.10 -1.08 -3.51
CA ALA A 70 -8.44 0.07 -2.91
C ALA A 70 -7.58 -0.33 -1.70
N ILE A 71 -8.12 -1.13 -0.79
CA ILE A 71 -7.38 -1.66 0.37
C ILE A 71 -6.23 -2.55 -0.09
N GLY A 72 -6.47 -3.43 -1.08
CA GLY A 72 -5.47 -4.31 -1.64
C GLY A 72 -4.28 -3.56 -2.23
N ILE A 73 -4.51 -2.43 -2.90
CA ILE A 73 -3.44 -1.55 -3.39
C ILE A 73 -2.61 -1.01 -2.22
N VAL A 74 -3.26 -0.48 -1.19
CA VAL A 74 -2.58 0.06 -0.01
C VAL A 74 -1.72 -1.00 0.67
N VAL A 75 -2.30 -2.17 0.96
CA VAL A 75 -1.60 -3.29 1.60
C VAL A 75 -0.47 -3.82 0.70
N GLY A 76 -0.70 -3.92 -0.61
CA GLY A 76 0.30 -4.35 -1.58
C GLY A 76 1.50 -3.40 -1.64
N LEU A 77 1.26 -2.09 -1.56
CA LEU A 77 2.32 -1.07 -1.50
C LEU A 77 3.17 -1.22 -0.23
N PHE A 78 2.55 -1.42 0.93
CA PHE A 78 3.28 -1.71 2.17
C PHE A 78 4.07 -3.01 2.07
N GLY A 79 3.48 -4.07 1.52
CA GLY A 79 4.17 -5.33 1.26
C GLY A 79 5.39 -5.16 0.34
N ALA A 80 5.26 -4.37 -0.73
CA ALA A 80 6.36 -4.08 -1.65
C ALA A 80 7.49 -3.29 -0.99
N LEU A 81 7.17 -2.31 -0.15
CA LEU A 81 8.16 -1.57 0.64
C LEU A 81 8.93 -2.49 1.60
N ILE A 82 8.21 -3.34 2.33
CA ILE A 82 8.82 -4.32 3.24
C ILE A 82 9.69 -5.31 2.44
N GLY A 83 9.20 -5.79 1.31
CA GLY A 83 9.93 -6.67 0.40
C GLY A 83 11.21 -6.04 -0.14
N LEU A 84 11.19 -4.75 -0.46
CA LEU A 84 12.38 -4.01 -0.90
C LEU A 84 13.43 -3.92 0.21
N VAL A 85 13.02 -3.62 1.44
CA VAL A 85 13.93 -3.59 2.60
C VAL A 85 14.50 -4.98 2.89
N ALA A 86 13.66 -6.02 2.82
CA ALA A 86 14.09 -7.40 3.00
C ALA A 86 15.09 -7.84 1.92
N ALA A 87 14.85 -7.47 0.66
CA ALA A 87 15.77 -7.72 -0.44
C ALA A 87 17.10 -6.97 -0.25
N GLY A 88 17.06 -5.71 0.20
CA GLY A 88 18.25 -4.95 0.55
C GLY A 88 19.06 -5.60 1.67
N GLY A 89 18.38 -6.11 2.71
CA GLY A 89 19.00 -6.88 3.79
C GLY A 89 19.67 -8.17 3.29
N ALA A 90 19.03 -8.89 2.36
CA ALA A 90 19.61 -10.08 1.75
C ALA A 90 20.88 -9.76 0.97
N VAL A 91 20.90 -8.66 0.20
CA VAL A 91 22.09 -8.22 -0.54
C VAL A 91 23.21 -7.77 0.41
N ALA A 92 22.88 -7.06 1.50
CA ALA A 92 23.87 -6.66 2.50
C ALA A 92 24.51 -7.89 3.17
N MET A 93 23.73 -8.92 3.48
CA MET A 93 24.23 -10.17 4.06
C MET A 93 25.15 -10.93 3.10
N THR A 94 24.81 -11.03 1.83
CA THR A 94 25.67 -11.71 0.84
C THR A 94 26.98 -10.96 0.64
N LEU A 95 26.95 -9.63 0.58
CA LEU A 95 28.16 -8.81 0.50
C LEU A 95 29.03 -8.95 1.76
N PHE A 96 28.43 -8.97 2.95
CA PHE A 96 29.16 -9.15 4.20
C PHE A 96 29.86 -10.51 4.27
N LEU A 97 29.16 -11.58 3.90
CA LEU A 97 29.72 -12.94 3.86
C LEU A 97 30.90 -13.07 2.90
N VAL A 98 30.87 -12.37 1.76
CA VAL A 98 31.97 -12.40 0.78
C VAL A 98 33.10 -11.45 1.18
N ALA A 99 32.78 -10.26 1.68
CA ALA A 99 33.78 -9.24 2.03
C ALA A 99 34.58 -9.59 3.31
N SER A 100 33.96 -10.26 4.28
CA SER A 100 34.60 -10.63 5.56
C SER A 100 35.86 -11.50 5.39
N PRO A 101 35.82 -12.63 4.64
CA PRO A 101 37.01 -13.42 4.34
C PRO A 101 38.08 -12.63 3.57
N VAL A 102 37.68 -11.79 2.63
CA VAL A 102 38.61 -11.00 1.80
C VAL A 102 39.41 -10.03 2.67
N ILE A 103 38.73 -9.30 3.57
CA ILE A 103 39.38 -8.38 4.51
C ILE A 103 40.30 -9.16 5.46
N ALA A 104 39.85 -10.32 5.97
CA ALA A 104 40.66 -11.16 6.83
C ALA A 104 41.95 -11.64 6.15
N ILE A 105 41.89 -12.05 4.88
CA ILE A 105 43.07 -12.46 4.10
C ILE A 105 44.02 -11.28 3.87
N ILE A 106 43.50 -10.10 3.55
CA ILE A 106 44.32 -8.88 3.38
C ILE A 106 45.01 -8.51 4.69
N LEU A 107 44.29 -8.54 5.82
CA LEU A 107 44.84 -8.25 7.14
C LEU A 107 45.91 -9.27 7.54
N LEU A 108 45.66 -10.56 7.28
CA LEU A 108 46.61 -11.64 7.50
C LEU A 108 47.88 -11.44 6.65
N ALA A 109 47.72 -11.10 5.38
CA ALA A 109 48.83 -10.82 4.48
C ALA A 109 49.63 -9.60 4.93
N LEU A 110 48.97 -8.52 5.38
CA LEU A 110 49.63 -7.34 5.97
C LEU A 110 50.34 -7.68 7.28
N LEU A 111 49.78 -8.57 8.10
CA LEU A 111 50.42 -9.04 9.34
C LEU A 111 51.65 -9.90 9.05
N MET A 112 51.59 -10.81 8.06
CA MET A 112 52.75 -11.61 7.63
C MET A 112 53.81 -10.75 6.93
N ARG A 113 53.41 -9.67 6.24
CA ARG A 113 54.31 -8.68 5.65
C ARG A 113 54.87 -7.70 6.68
N ARG A 114 54.32 -7.59 7.89
CA ARG A 114 55.02 -6.91 8.97
C ARG A 114 56.28 -7.72 9.29
N PRO A 115 57.48 -7.14 9.15
CA PRO A 115 58.67 -7.77 9.71
C PRO A 115 58.42 -7.96 11.22
N LYS A 116 58.94 -9.07 11.76
CA LYS A 116 58.96 -9.39 13.20
C LYS A 116 59.81 -8.38 13.98
N ASN A 117 59.50 -7.09 13.90
CA ASN A 117 60.27 -6.01 14.51
C ASN A 117 59.32 -5.14 15.33
N VAL A 118 58.74 -5.71 16.38
CA VAL A 118 58.71 -5.07 17.70
C VAL A 118 58.60 -6.22 18.71
N CYS A 119 59.74 -6.80 19.11
CA CYS A 119 59.81 -7.25 20.50
C CYS A 119 59.55 -6.00 21.34
N PRO A 120 58.56 -5.99 22.26
CA PRO A 120 58.49 -4.95 23.26
C PRO A 120 59.80 -4.97 24.03
N ASP A 121 60.60 -3.91 23.88
CA ASP A 121 61.80 -3.73 24.68
C ASP A 121 61.37 -3.66 26.16
N PRO A 122 61.78 -4.58 27.04
CA PRO A 122 61.38 -4.57 28.45
C PRO A 122 61.94 -3.37 29.22
N GLY A 123 62.74 -2.50 28.57
CA GLY A 123 63.36 -1.32 29.18
C GLY A 123 62.58 -0.01 29.04
N ALA A 124 61.40 0.02 28.42
CA ALA A 124 60.61 1.26 28.28
C ALA A 124 59.85 1.64 29.58
N HIS A 125 60.55 1.60 30.72
CA HIS A 125 60.22 2.48 31.83
C HIS A 125 60.90 3.82 31.53
N PRO A 126 60.19 4.96 31.58
CA PRO A 126 60.89 6.24 31.57
C PRO A 126 61.83 6.25 32.77
N ALA A 127 63.14 6.26 32.51
CA ALA A 127 64.13 6.67 33.48
C ALA A 127 63.85 8.15 33.79
N SER A 128 62.95 8.38 34.74
CA SER A 128 62.88 9.64 35.45
C SER A 128 64.11 9.70 36.34
N GLU A 129 65.15 10.39 35.86
CA GLU A 129 66.03 11.15 36.73
C GLU A 129 65.14 12.00 37.65
N ILE A 130 65.18 11.72 38.95
CA ILE A 130 65.37 12.63 40.10
C ILE A 130 65.73 11.74 41.30
#